data_AF-A0A1E4RF03-F1
#
_entry.id   AF-A0A1E4RF03-F1
#
_cell.length_a   1.000
_cell.length_b   1.000
_cell.length_c   1.000
_cell.angle_alpha   90.00
_cell.angle_beta   90.00
_cell.angle_gamma   90.00
#
_symmetry.space_group_name_H-M   'P 1'
#
loop_
_entity.id
_entity.type
_entity.pdbx_description
1 polymer ?
#
loop_
_entity_poly.entity_id
_entity_poly.type
_entity_poly.pdbx_seq_one_letter_code
_entity_poly.pdbx_strand_id
1 'polypeptide(L)'
;MFPNMGLKVPKLDEYWEEQIFTEDGLGSADFIEEIESSGSKIVKITGVNPKNIKSTVSVIIRDANKLNLETERSIHDALCVIRGLIKKKALIAGGGAPEIDLVAQALEVIPATLAINAGLSPINVVTYLRNRHENGEQNAGTSVRRSGTSNLQHVLQPVLVSISSTSLASECVEAILRIDDITFGR
;
A
#
# COMPACT_ATOMS: atom_id res chain seq x y z
N MET A 1 26.32 -65.61 6.48
CA MET A 1 27.56 -64.84 6.68
C MET A 1 27.43 -63.60 5.81
N PHE A 2 26.96 -62.49 6.38
CA PHE A 2 26.59 -61.30 5.61
C PHE A 2 27.84 -60.55 5.14
N PRO A 3 27.89 -60.09 3.88
CA PRO A 3 29.04 -59.36 3.35
C PRO A 3 29.14 -57.97 3.99
N ASN A 4 30.38 -57.54 4.26
CA ASN A 4 30.72 -56.21 4.77
C ASN A 4 30.12 -55.12 3.88
N MET A 5 29.01 -54.54 4.33
CA MET A 5 28.46 -53.31 3.79
C MET A 5 29.33 -52.17 4.33
N GLY A 6 30.21 -51.63 3.48
CA GLY A 6 31.07 -50.50 3.81
C GLY A 6 30.24 -49.26 4.10
N LEU A 7 29.76 -49.13 5.34
CA LEU A 7 29.22 -47.89 5.86
C LEU A 7 30.39 -46.91 6.01
N LYS A 8 30.54 -46.01 5.03
CA LYS A 8 31.30 -44.78 5.22
C LYS A 8 30.58 -44.00 6.30
N VAL A 9 31.17 -43.96 7.50
CA VAL A 9 30.81 -42.95 8.51
C VAL A 9 31.04 -41.59 7.85
N PRO A 10 30.02 -40.73 7.70
CA PRO A 10 30.23 -39.39 7.17
C PRO A 10 31.24 -38.69 8.09
N LYS A 11 32.27 -38.08 7.52
CA LYS A 11 33.21 -37.29 8.32
C LYS A 11 32.44 -36.15 8.97
N LEU A 12 32.69 -35.93 10.26
CA LEU A 12 32.03 -34.91 11.08
C LEU A 12 32.40 -33.46 10.71
N ASP A 13 33.00 -33.26 9.53
CA ASP A 13 33.53 -31.98 9.04
C ASP A 13 32.58 -31.31 8.02
N GLU A 14 31.47 -31.95 7.63
CA GLU A 14 30.52 -31.45 6.61
C GLU A 14 29.45 -30.48 7.14
N TYR A 15 29.49 -30.07 8.41
CA TYR A 15 28.45 -29.20 9.02
C TYR A 15 28.92 -27.78 9.40
N TRP A 16 30.10 -27.37 8.97
CA TRP A 16 30.51 -25.97 9.02
C TRP A 16 30.81 -25.50 7.59
N GLU A 17 29.79 -25.00 6.89
CA GLU A 17 30.05 -24.06 5.80
C GLU A 17 30.72 -22.84 6.45
N GLU A 18 32.05 -22.84 6.51
CA GLU A 18 32.81 -21.62 6.67
C GLU A 18 32.30 -20.66 5.60
N GLN A 19 31.64 -19.58 6.01
CA GLN A 19 31.27 -18.50 5.11
C GLN A 19 32.57 -17.83 4.67
N ILE A 20 33.19 -18.39 3.62
CA ILE A 20 34.43 -17.87 3.05
C ILE A 20 34.09 -16.48 2.48
N PHE A 21 34.57 -15.44 3.14
CA PHE A 21 34.47 -14.05 2.69
C PHE A 21 35.27 -13.92 1.39
N THR A 22 34.57 -14.01 0.26
CA THR A 22 35.14 -13.94 -1.09
C THR A 22 34.97 -12.53 -1.65
N GLU A 23 35.95 -12.06 -2.42
CA GLU A 23 35.92 -10.72 -3.05
C GLU A 23 34.70 -10.53 -3.96
N ASP A 24 34.16 -11.64 -4.50
CA ASP A 24 32.94 -11.66 -5.32
C ASP A 24 31.67 -11.21 -4.56
N GLY A 25 31.69 -11.26 -3.23
CA GLY A 25 30.58 -10.79 -2.38
C GLY A 25 30.57 -9.29 -2.11
N LEU A 26 31.58 -8.54 -2.57
CA LEU A 26 31.75 -7.12 -2.25
C LEU A 26 31.07 -6.19 -3.26
N GLY A 27 30.43 -5.12 -2.75
CA GLY A 27 29.86 -4.03 -3.55
C GLY A 27 30.85 -2.88 -3.76
N SER A 28 30.59 -2.06 -4.79
CA SER A 28 31.39 -0.85 -5.10
C SER A 28 30.56 0.42 -4.96
N ALA A 29 31.14 1.47 -4.37
CA ALA A 29 30.56 2.80 -4.26
C ALA A 29 31.61 3.88 -4.53
N ASP A 30 31.22 4.97 -5.19
CA ASP A 30 32.15 6.06 -5.52
C ASP A 30 32.50 6.93 -4.31
N PHE A 31 31.52 7.26 -3.46
CA PHE A 31 31.74 8.10 -2.28
C PHE A 31 30.97 7.60 -1.07
N ILE A 32 31.66 7.56 0.07
CA ILE A 32 31.09 7.26 1.38
C ILE A 32 31.45 8.42 2.31
N GLU A 33 30.44 9.14 2.78
CA GLU A 33 30.61 10.27 3.70
C GLU A 33 29.69 10.12 4.92
N GLU A 34 30.20 10.47 6.10
CA GLU A 34 29.39 10.62 7.30
C GLU A 34 29.02 12.10 7.46
N ILE A 35 27.73 12.40 7.39
CA ILE A 35 27.20 13.75 7.53
C ILE A 35 26.56 13.86 8.91
N GLU A 36 27.06 14.79 9.71
CA GLU A 36 26.39 15.19 10.94
C GLU A 36 25.37 16.29 10.62
N SER A 37 24.09 15.98 10.81
CA SER A 37 22.99 16.92 10.64
C SER A 37 22.22 17.02 11.94
N SER A 38 22.24 18.21 12.54
CA SER A 38 21.45 18.55 13.74
C SER A 38 21.60 17.54 14.90
N GLY A 39 22.83 17.11 15.17
CA GLY A 39 23.14 16.17 16.27
C GLY A 39 22.87 14.70 15.96
N SER A 40 22.45 14.35 14.74
CA SER A 40 22.34 12.98 14.26
C SER A 40 23.38 12.70 13.17
N LYS A 41 24.04 11.55 13.30
CA LYS A 41 25.05 11.08 12.35
C LYS A 41 24.40 10.19 11.29
N ILE A 42 24.60 10.54 10.02
CA ILE A 42 24.04 9.82 8.88
C ILE A 42 25.18 9.43 7.94
N VAL A 43 25.32 8.14 7.66
CA VAL A 43 26.27 7.64 6.66
C VAL A 43 25.58 7.63 5.31
N LYS A 44 26.13 8.40 4.36
CA LYS A 44 25.62 8.52 3.01
C LYS A 44 26.61 7.86 2.04
N ILE A 45 26.09 6.91 1.28
CA ILE A 45 26.83 6.18 0.26
C ILE A 45 26.25 6.62 -1.09
N THR A 46 27.10 7.17 -1.96
CA THR A 46 26.70 7.63 -3.31
C THR A 46 27.57 6.99 -4.38
N GLY A 47 27.06 6.96 -5.61
CA GLY A 47 27.76 6.32 -6.72
C GLY A 47 27.86 4.81 -6.58
N VAL A 48 26.82 4.17 -6.04
CA VAL A 48 26.72 2.71 -6.02
C VAL A 48 26.38 2.26 -7.43
N ASN A 49 27.30 1.55 -8.09
CA ASN A 49 27.06 0.98 -9.41
C ASN A 49 26.53 -0.45 -9.27
N PRO A 50 25.24 -0.72 -9.52
CA PRO A 50 24.67 -2.04 -9.35
C PRO A 50 25.10 -2.93 -10.53
N LYS A 51 26.17 -3.71 -10.34
CA LYS A 51 26.60 -4.70 -11.34
C LYS A 51 25.56 -5.81 -11.58
N ASN A 52 24.58 -5.99 -10.69
CA ASN A 52 23.57 -7.06 -10.78
C ASN A 52 22.26 -6.83 -10.00
N ILE A 53 21.93 -5.61 -9.56
CA ILE A 53 20.79 -5.34 -8.67
C ILE A 53 19.82 -4.32 -9.29
N LYS A 54 18.52 -4.51 -9.10
CA LYS A 54 17.50 -3.51 -9.46
C LYS A 54 17.76 -2.22 -8.67
N SER A 55 17.70 -1.08 -9.35
CA SER A 55 17.88 0.24 -8.73
C SER A 55 17.09 0.38 -7.44
N THR A 56 17.78 0.61 -6.32
CA THR A 56 17.18 0.91 -5.03
C THR A 56 17.12 2.42 -4.84
N VAL A 57 16.14 2.88 -4.07
CA VAL A 57 15.98 4.29 -3.71
C VAL A 57 16.01 4.37 -2.19
N SER A 58 16.88 5.22 -1.65
CA SER A 58 16.91 5.54 -0.23
C SER A 58 16.43 6.97 -0.02
N VAL A 59 15.41 7.14 0.82
CA VAL A 59 14.83 8.45 1.15
C VAL A 59 15.02 8.68 2.64
N ILE A 60 15.65 9.79 3.00
CA ILE A 60 15.82 10.19 4.40
C ILE A 60 14.65 11.08 4.79
N ILE A 61 13.87 10.63 5.77
CA ILE A 61 12.77 11.40 6.36
C ILE A 61 13.32 12.14 7.57
N ARG A 62 13.09 13.46 7.62
CA ARG A 62 13.39 14.30 8.79
C ARG A 62 12.09 14.77 9.39
N ASP A 63 11.96 14.59 10.70
CA ASP A 63 10.79 14.99 11.46
C ASP A 63 11.20 15.75 12.72
N ALA A 64 10.33 16.63 13.22
CA ALA A 64 10.57 17.38 14.45
C ALA A 64 10.41 16.50 15.70
N ASN A 65 9.58 15.45 15.62
CA ASN A 65 9.26 14.58 16.75
C ASN A 65 9.65 13.12 16.46
N LYS A 66 10.36 12.50 17.39
CA LYS A 66 10.85 11.10 17.28
C LYS A 66 9.74 10.05 17.19
N LEU A 67 8.49 10.40 17.51
CA LEU A 67 7.33 9.51 17.49
C LEU A 67 6.46 9.66 16.23
N ASN A 68 6.82 10.56 15.30
CA ASN A 68 5.96 10.85 14.17
C ASN A 68 6.12 9.80 13.05
N LEU A 69 5.45 8.66 13.24
CA LEU A 69 5.36 7.58 12.26
C LEU A 69 4.44 7.93 11.08
N GLU A 70 3.70 9.05 11.15
CA GLU A 70 2.73 9.44 10.12
C GLU A 70 3.40 9.86 8.81
N THR A 71 4.60 10.45 8.88
CA THR A 71 5.34 10.86 7.67
C THR A 71 5.78 9.64 6.86
N GLU A 72 6.27 8.59 7.50
CA GLU A 72 6.63 7.33 6.85
C GLU A 72 5.39 6.65 6.25
N ARG A 73 4.30 6.56 7.02
CA ARG A 73 3.03 5.98 6.56
C ARG A 73 2.47 6.73 5.35
N SER A 74 2.51 8.06 5.38
CA SER A 74 2.04 8.91 4.27
C SER A 74 2.83 8.67 2.98
N ILE A 75 4.16 8.51 3.09
CA ILE A 75 5.01 8.19 1.93
C ILE A 75 4.72 6.76 1.44
N HIS A 76 4.53 5.81 2.37
CA HIS A 76 4.18 4.44 2.02
C HIS A 76 2.88 4.38 1.21
N ASP A 77 1.84 5.10 1.64
CA ASP A 77 0.56 5.16 0.95
C ASP A 77 0.70 5.78 -0.45
N ALA A 78 1.45 6.89 -0.56
CA ALA A 78 1.73 7.53 -1.85
C ALA A 78 2.46 6.58 -2.82
N LEU A 79 3.47 5.85 -2.35
CA LEU A 79 4.17 4.85 -3.14
C LEU A 79 3.26 3.67 -3.52
N CYS A 80 2.37 3.25 -2.62
CA CYS A 80 1.38 2.22 -2.88
C CYS A 80 0.39 2.61 -3.98
N VAL A 81 -0.04 3.88 -4.03
CA VAL A 81 -0.87 4.43 -5.12
C VAL A 81 -0.15 4.29 -6.47
N ILE A 82 1.11 4.74 -6.55
CA ILE A 82 1.91 4.64 -7.79
C ILE A 82 2.14 3.18 -8.17
N ARG A 83 2.45 2.31 -7.21
CA ARG A 83 2.58 0.87 -7.42
C ARG A 83 1.31 0.26 -7.99
N GLY A 84 0.14 0.70 -7.52
CA GLY A 84 -1.15 0.28 -8.05
C GLY A 84 -1.31 0.62 -9.54
N LEU A 85 -0.86 1.82 -9.95
CA LEU A 85 -0.89 2.27 -11.35
C LEU A 85 0.10 1.51 -12.24
N ILE A 86 1.27 1.15 -11.70
CA ILE A 86 2.25 0.31 -12.42
C ILE A 86 1.66 -1.08 -12.69
N LYS A 87 0.95 -1.66 -11.71
CA LYS A 87 0.29 -2.97 -11.85
C LYS A 87 -0.92 -2.92 -12.79
N LYS A 88 -1.76 -1.89 -12.68
CA LYS A 88 -2.96 -1.70 -13.50
C LYS A 88 -3.04 -0.25 -13.96
N LYS A 89 -2.83 -0.02 -15.25
CA LYS A 89 -2.80 1.31 -15.89
C LYS A 89 -4.20 1.88 -16.10
N ALA A 90 -4.96 2.06 -15.04
CA ALA A 90 -6.31 2.61 -15.08
C ALA A 90 -6.57 3.51 -13.86
N LEU A 91 -7.13 4.70 -14.15
CA LEU A 91 -7.51 5.72 -13.18
C LEU A 91 -9.00 5.99 -13.31
N ILE A 92 -9.66 6.23 -12.17
CA ILE A 92 -11.07 6.62 -12.08
C ILE A 92 -11.21 7.87 -11.21
N ALA A 93 -12.35 8.53 -11.32
CA ALA A 93 -12.70 9.61 -10.41
C ALA A 93 -12.73 9.11 -8.96
N GLY A 94 -12.24 9.93 -8.03
CA GLY A 94 -12.28 9.67 -6.60
C GLY A 94 -13.53 10.25 -5.93
N GLY A 95 -13.44 10.51 -4.62
CA GLY A 95 -14.43 11.29 -3.87
C GLY A 95 -15.85 10.70 -3.87
N GLY A 96 -15.98 9.37 -3.89
CA GLY A 96 -17.27 8.69 -3.85
C GLY A 96 -17.98 8.58 -5.21
N ALA A 97 -17.36 9.01 -6.31
CA ALA A 97 -17.95 8.93 -7.64
C ALA A 97 -18.27 7.48 -8.08
N PRO A 98 -17.30 6.54 -8.13
CA PRO A 98 -17.58 5.18 -8.58
C PRO A 98 -18.55 4.44 -7.65
N GLU A 99 -18.60 4.81 -6.38
CA GLU A 99 -19.51 4.22 -5.40
C GLU A 99 -20.98 4.59 -5.64
N ILE A 100 -21.25 5.78 -6.18
CA ILE A 100 -22.62 6.20 -6.58
C ILE A 100 -23.03 5.55 -7.91
N ASP A 101 -22.12 5.48 -8.88
CA ASP A 101 -22.39 4.94 -10.23
C ASP A 101 -22.71 3.44 -10.19
N LEU A 102 -22.16 2.68 -9.23
CA LEU A 102 -22.41 1.25 -9.09
C LEU A 102 -23.81 0.90 -8.53
N VAL A 103 -24.67 1.88 -8.21
CA VAL A 103 -26.06 1.73 -7.71
C VAL A 103 -26.18 0.72 -6.55
N ALA A 104 -25.12 0.50 -5.79
CA ALA A 104 -25.12 -0.38 -4.64
C ALA A 104 -25.35 0.48 -3.39
N GLN A 105 -26.55 0.39 -2.80
CA GLN A 105 -26.89 1.11 -1.55
C GLN A 105 -25.83 0.91 -0.44
N ALA A 106 -25.17 -0.25 -0.42
CA ALA A 106 -24.10 -0.57 0.53
C ALA A 106 -22.83 0.29 0.35
N LEU A 107 -22.53 0.78 -0.86
CA LEU A 107 -21.34 1.58 -1.13
C LEU A 107 -21.56 3.08 -0.89
N GLU A 108 -22.81 3.53 -0.74
CA GLU A 108 -23.16 4.94 -0.47
C GLU A 108 -22.66 5.45 0.89
N VAL A 109 -22.25 4.53 1.77
CA VAL A 109 -21.60 4.89 3.04
C VAL A 109 -20.34 5.72 2.81
N ILE A 110 -19.58 5.48 1.73
CA ILE A 110 -18.34 6.21 1.44
C ILE A 110 -18.60 7.69 1.14
N PRO A 111 -19.41 8.08 0.14
CA PRO A 111 -19.73 9.48 -0.11
C PRO A 111 -20.49 10.14 1.04
N ALA A 112 -21.32 9.39 1.79
CA ALA A 112 -22.01 9.92 2.97
C ALA A 112 -21.02 10.25 4.11
N THR A 113 -20.06 9.38 4.40
CA THR A 113 -19.02 9.64 5.41
C THR A 113 -18.11 10.79 4.99
N LEU A 114 -17.77 10.90 3.70
CA LEU A 114 -17.03 12.07 3.18
C LEU A 114 -17.82 13.37 3.39
N ALA A 115 -19.14 13.35 3.18
CA ALA A 115 -20.00 14.50 3.44
C ALA A 115 -20.03 14.88 4.93
N ILE A 116 -20.16 13.89 5.82
CA ILE A 116 -20.14 14.10 7.28
C ILE A 116 -18.81 14.73 7.72
N ASN A 117 -17.69 14.19 7.26
CA ASN A 117 -16.36 14.71 7.58
C ASN A 117 -16.14 16.15 7.04
N ALA A 118 -16.84 16.51 5.97
CA ALA A 118 -16.84 17.86 5.42
C ALA A 118 -17.86 18.80 6.09
N GLY A 119 -18.64 18.33 7.06
CA GLY A 119 -19.70 19.12 7.72
C GLY A 119 -20.96 19.34 6.87
N LEU A 120 -21.19 18.50 5.86
CA LEU A 120 -22.33 18.57 4.95
C LEU A 120 -23.43 17.59 5.35
N SER A 121 -24.67 17.87 4.94
CA SER A 121 -25.78 16.91 5.09
C SER A 121 -25.57 15.71 4.17
N PRO A 122 -25.37 14.49 4.70
CA PRO A 122 -25.11 13.30 3.88
C PRO A 122 -26.28 12.96 2.95
N ILE A 123 -27.52 13.13 3.43
CA ILE A 123 -28.74 12.86 2.66
C ILE A 123 -28.80 13.76 1.43
N ASN A 124 -28.52 15.05 1.60
CA ASN A 124 -28.54 16.00 0.50
C ASN A 124 -27.44 15.67 -0.51
N VAL A 125 -26.21 15.42 -0.05
CA VAL A 125 -25.08 15.11 -0.92
C VAL A 125 -25.35 13.85 -1.75
N VAL A 126 -25.80 12.76 -1.13
CA VAL A 126 -26.10 11.51 -1.85
C VAL A 126 -27.25 11.71 -2.84
N THR A 127 -28.31 12.43 -2.46
CA THR A 127 -29.45 12.72 -3.35
C THR A 127 -29.01 13.51 -4.58
N TYR A 128 -28.21 14.56 -4.39
CA TYR A 128 -27.69 15.36 -5.51
C TYR A 128 -26.71 14.56 -6.39
N LEU A 129 -25.88 13.69 -5.80
CA LEU A 129 -24.97 12.83 -6.58
C LEU A 129 -25.74 11.84 -7.43
N ARG A 130 -26.75 11.15 -6.87
CA ARG A 130 -27.62 10.25 -7.62
C ARG A 130 -28.25 10.94 -8.82
N ASN A 131 -28.86 12.11 -8.59
CA ASN A 131 -29.49 12.86 -9.69
C ASN A 131 -28.49 13.27 -10.77
N ARG A 132 -27.27 13.66 -10.41
CA ARG A 132 -26.21 13.99 -11.39
C ARG A 132 -25.73 12.77 -12.18
N HIS A 133 -25.62 11.62 -11.52
CA HIS A 133 -25.22 10.37 -12.17
C HIS A 133 -26.32 9.82 -13.08
N GLU A 134 -27.59 9.95 -12.70
CA GLU A 134 -28.74 9.68 -13.57
C GLU A 134 -28.73 10.56 -14.83
N ASN A 135 -28.24 11.80 -14.72
CA ASN A 135 -28.05 12.70 -15.86
C ASN A 135 -26.78 12.41 -16.69
N GLY A 136 -26.02 11.35 -16.37
CA GLY A 136 -24.83 10.93 -17.12
C GLY A 136 -23.50 11.51 -16.63
N GLU A 137 -23.48 12.26 -15.51
CA GLU A 137 -22.25 12.83 -14.95
C GLU A 137 -21.47 11.83 -14.06
N GLN A 138 -20.89 10.78 -14.64
CA GLN A 138 -20.18 9.71 -13.89
C GLN A 138 -18.97 10.19 -13.05
N ASN A 139 -18.40 11.35 -13.39
CA ASN A 139 -17.25 11.93 -12.69
C ASN A 139 -17.67 12.87 -11.53
N ALA A 140 -18.97 13.03 -11.26
CA ALA A 140 -19.44 13.82 -10.13
C ALA A 140 -19.17 13.08 -8.81
N GLY A 141 -18.62 13.78 -7.83
CA GLY A 141 -18.42 13.24 -6.48
C GLY A 141 -18.41 14.33 -5.41
N THR A 142 -18.16 13.93 -4.16
CA THR A 142 -18.10 14.82 -3.01
C THR A 142 -16.78 15.58 -3.01
N SER A 143 -16.84 16.91 -3.13
CA SER A 143 -15.67 17.78 -3.05
C SER A 143 -15.65 18.54 -1.72
N VAL A 144 -14.64 18.24 -0.89
CA VAL A 144 -14.40 18.95 0.37
C VAL A 144 -14.02 20.42 0.13
N ARG A 145 -13.33 20.74 -0.98
CA ARG A 145 -12.90 22.10 -1.29
C ARG A 145 -14.04 23.02 -1.71
N ARG A 146 -15.05 22.47 -2.39
CA ARG A 146 -16.23 23.22 -2.85
C ARG A 146 -17.44 23.03 -1.92
N SER A 147 -17.26 22.29 -0.82
CA SER A 147 -18.31 21.98 0.16
C SER A 147 -19.61 21.51 -0.49
N GLY A 148 -19.52 20.56 -1.41
CA GLY A 148 -20.68 20.09 -2.17
C GLY A 148 -20.34 19.08 -3.25
N THR A 149 -21.29 18.85 -4.14
CA THR A 149 -21.16 17.90 -5.26
C THR A 149 -20.58 18.61 -6.48
N SER A 150 -19.51 18.06 -7.05
CA SER A 150 -18.85 18.65 -8.22
C SER A 150 -18.12 17.61 -9.04
N ASN A 151 -17.77 17.94 -10.28
CA ASN A 151 -17.01 17.08 -11.16
C ASN A 151 -15.54 16.98 -10.71
N LEU A 152 -15.03 15.76 -10.47
CA LEU A 152 -13.77 15.48 -9.77
C LEU A 152 -12.58 15.20 -10.70
N GLN A 153 -12.42 16.00 -11.77
CA GLN A 153 -11.38 15.77 -12.81
C GLN A 153 -9.93 15.72 -12.30
N HIS A 154 -9.64 16.33 -11.14
CA HIS A 154 -8.29 16.36 -10.55
C HIS A 154 -8.17 15.53 -9.26
N VAL A 155 -9.24 14.86 -8.84
CA VAL A 155 -9.23 13.94 -7.71
C VAL A 155 -9.41 12.54 -8.27
N LEU A 156 -8.29 11.85 -8.46
CA LEU A 156 -8.24 10.55 -9.11
C LEU A 156 -7.78 9.48 -8.13
N GLN A 157 -8.27 8.26 -8.33
CA GLN A 157 -7.82 7.08 -7.59
C GLN A 157 -7.48 5.92 -8.55
N PRO A 158 -6.51 5.06 -8.22
CA PRO A 158 -6.24 3.86 -9.01
C PRO A 158 -7.42 2.89 -8.96
N VAL A 159 -7.82 2.36 -10.11
CA VAL A 159 -8.91 1.37 -10.22
C VAL A 159 -8.65 0.12 -9.39
N LEU A 160 -7.38 -0.25 -9.21
CA LEU A 160 -6.99 -1.40 -8.40
C LEU A 160 -7.46 -1.26 -6.95
N VAL A 161 -7.46 -0.04 -6.39
CA VAL A 161 -7.85 0.19 -4.99
C VAL A 161 -9.32 -0.16 -4.79
N SER A 162 -10.22 0.37 -5.63
CA SER A 162 -11.66 0.11 -5.53
C SER A 162 -12.02 -1.35 -5.81
N ILE A 163 -11.37 -1.99 -6.79
CA ILE A 163 -11.64 -3.42 -7.07
C ILE A 163 -11.20 -4.29 -5.90
N SER A 164 -9.98 -4.08 -5.41
CA SER A 164 -9.46 -4.88 -4.30
C SER A 164 -10.25 -4.62 -3.02
N SER A 165 -10.65 -3.39 -2.73
CA SER A 165 -11.45 -3.10 -1.53
C SER A 165 -12.82 -3.79 -1.58
N THR A 166 -13.52 -3.75 -2.71
CA THR A 166 -14.82 -4.43 -2.86
C THR A 166 -14.67 -5.94 -2.80
N SER A 167 -13.67 -6.53 -3.50
CA SER A 167 -13.44 -7.98 -3.48
C SER A 167 -13.15 -8.48 -2.06
N LEU A 168 -12.20 -7.84 -1.37
CA LEU A 168 -11.81 -8.22 -0.01
C LEU A 168 -12.97 -8.04 0.98
N ALA A 169 -13.76 -6.98 0.82
CA ALA A 169 -14.96 -6.78 1.65
C ALA A 169 -15.98 -7.91 1.42
N SER A 170 -16.26 -8.28 0.17
CA SER A 170 -17.18 -9.37 -0.15
C SER A 170 -16.69 -10.73 0.37
N GLU A 171 -15.42 -11.05 0.18
CA GLU A 171 -14.80 -12.29 0.69
C GLU A 171 -14.85 -12.35 2.23
N CYS A 172 -14.60 -11.23 2.90
CA CYS A 172 -14.68 -11.13 4.36
C CYS A 172 -16.11 -11.34 4.85
N VAL A 173 -17.10 -10.72 4.20
CA VAL A 173 -18.52 -10.90 4.55
C VAL A 173 -18.95 -12.35 4.31
N GLU A 174 -18.54 -12.97 3.21
CA GLU A 174 -18.82 -14.39 2.95
C GLU A 174 -18.25 -15.29 4.06
N ALA A 175 -17.00 -15.04 4.47
CA ALA A 175 -16.36 -15.79 5.55
C ALA A 175 -17.11 -15.64 6.89
N ILE A 176 -17.55 -14.43 7.22
CA ILE A 176 -18.32 -14.16 8.44
C ILE A 176 -19.70 -14.82 8.38
N LEU A 177 -20.41 -14.72 7.26
CA LEU A 177 -21.76 -15.28 7.09
C LEU A 177 -21.75 -16.82 7.10
N ARG A 178 -20.61 -17.45 6.82
CA ARG A 178 -20.43 -18.91 6.86
C ARG A 178 -20.20 -19.45 8.28
N ILE A 179 -19.98 -18.60 9.27
CA ILE A 179 -19.78 -19.03 10.66
C ILE A 179 -21.14 -19.39 11.24
N ASP A 180 -21.38 -20.68 11.41
CA ASP A 180 -22.63 -21.19 12.01
C ASP A 180 -22.63 -21.14 13.54
N ASP A 181 -21.46 -21.27 14.18
CA ASP A 181 -21.32 -21.23 15.64
C ASP A 181 -19.93 -20.70 16.07
N ILE A 182 -19.88 -20.00 17.20
CA ILE A 182 -18.64 -19.47 17.81
C ILE A 182 -18.56 -19.99 19.24
N THR A 183 -17.60 -20.88 19.48
CA THR A 183 -17.26 -21.34 20.83
C THR A 183 -15.99 -20.66 21.30
N PHE A 184 -16.04 -19.99 22.46
CA PHE A 184 -14.87 -19.38 23.07
C PHE A 184 -14.12 -20.43 23.89
N GLY A 185 -12.88 -20.73 23.49
CA GLY A 185 -11.96 -21.53 24.29
C GLY A 185 -11.50 -20.77 25.53
N ARG A 186 -11.30 -21.51 26.64
CA ARG A 186 -10.60 -21.00 27.83
C ARG A 186 -9.09 -20.98 27.61
#